data_AF-A0A7J2UQL2-F1
#
_entry.id   AF-A0A7J2UQL2-F1
#
_cell.length_a   1.000
_cell.length_b   1.000
_cell.length_c   1.000
_cell.angle_alpha   90.00
_cell.angle_beta   90.00
_cell.angle_gamma   90.00
#
_symmetry.space_group_name_H-M   'P 1'
#
loop_
_entity.id
_entity.type
_entity.pdbx_description
1 polymer ?
#
loop_
_entity_poly.entity_id
_entity_poly.type
_entity_poly.pdbx_seq_one_letter_code
_entity_poly.pdbx_strand_id
1 'polypeptide(L)'
;MSLGVCEWFIRMLDDLLRLPADRVEQAAGAWSRLRKILEGLPREELARRTNRVLAEVLRSGAKFERSVATCRGLGEELRDLARLDLERLKEDLLAIRDLVQRERSTFAGALLSALSRGALIPAETVIEELLESGVLSASLSVQLRIRRDEVAKKVRQADLVRIAGLLVQLRRLRDEKAGA
;
A
#
# COMPACT_ATOMS: atom_id res chain seq x y z
N MET A 1 6.40 9.16 18.04
CA MET A 1 5.12 9.32 17.30
C MET A 1 5.19 8.51 16.01
N SER A 2 4.06 7.93 15.57
CA SER A 2 3.91 6.86 14.56
C SER A 2 4.26 7.25 13.11
N LEU A 3 5.49 7.71 12.86
CA LEU A 3 5.91 8.16 11.53
C LEU A 3 6.10 7.01 10.53
N GLY A 4 6.40 5.79 11.00
CA GLY A 4 6.69 4.64 10.15
C GLY A 4 5.49 4.08 9.38
N VAL A 5 4.29 4.03 9.98
CA VAL A 5 3.11 3.43 9.31
C VAL A 5 2.71 4.18 8.04
N CYS A 6 2.78 5.52 8.07
CA CYS A 6 2.50 6.34 6.89
C CYS A 6 3.57 6.18 5.82
N GLU A 7 4.85 5.98 6.18
CA GLU A 7 5.90 5.77 5.19
C GLU A 7 5.79 4.42 4.51
N TRP A 8 5.47 3.38 5.27
CA TRP A 8 5.16 2.07 4.72
C TRP A 8 3.95 2.16 3.76
N PHE A 9 2.89 2.85 4.16
CA PHE A 9 1.71 3.05 3.31
C PHE A 9 2.04 3.86 2.04
N ILE A 10 2.82 4.93 2.16
CA ILE A 10 3.29 5.72 1.02
C ILE A 10 4.16 4.89 0.09
N ARG A 11 4.99 3.98 0.60
CA ARG A 11 5.77 3.07 -0.25
C ARG A 11 4.87 2.16 -1.09
N MET A 12 3.85 1.55 -0.47
CA MET A 12 2.89 0.73 -1.21
C MET A 12 2.13 1.52 -2.29
N LEU A 13 1.79 2.78 -2.00
CA LEU A 13 1.25 3.70 -3.00
C LEU A 13 2.25 3.96 -4.13
N ASP A 14 3.50 4.29 -3.79
CA ASP A 14 4.57 4.60 -4.73
C ASP A 14 4.91 3.39 -5.62
N ASP A 15 4.82 2.17 -5.10
CA ASP A 15 5.04 0.94 -5.87
C ASP A 15 3.99 0.81 -6.98
N LEU A 16 2.72 1.11 -6.72
CA LEU A 16 1.67 1.15 -7.75
C LEU A 16 1.84 2.32 -8.71
N LEU A 17 2.18 3.51 -8.20
CA LEU A 17 2.38 4.72 -9.02
C LEU A 17 3.54 4.57 -10.01
N ARG A 18 4.59 3.82 -9.65
CA ARG A 18 5.77 3.58 -10.50
C ARG A 18 5.57 2.51 -11.56
N LEU A 19 4.55 1.66 -11.46
CA LEU A 19 4.30 0.64 -12.47
C LEU A 19 3.96 1.33 -13.80
N PRO A 20 4.62 0.97 -14.91
CA PRO A 20 4.28 1.54 -16.21
C PRO A 20 2.86 1.12 -16.64
N ALA A 21 2.19 1.96 -17.43
CA ALA A 21 0.77 1.83 -17.78
C ALA A 21 0.41 0.48 -18.40
N ASP A 22 1.36 -0.11 -19.12
CA ASP A 22 1.23 -1.40 -19.80
C ASP A 22 1.23 -2.61 -18.85
N ARG A 23 1.64 -2.44 -17.59
CA ARG A 23 1.68 -3.50 -16.57
C ARG A 23 0.35 -3.67 -15.83
N VAL A 24 -0.74 -3.77 -16.59
CA VAL A 24 -2.13 -3.80 -16.09
C VAL A 24 -2.38 -4.88 -15.04
N GLU A 25 -2.00 -6.14 -15.29
CA GLU A 25 -2.23 -7.24 -14.33
C GLU A 25 -1.42 -7.07 -13.03
N GLN A 26 -0.18 -6.58 -13.14
CA GLN A 26 0.65 -6.29 -11.98
C GLN A 26 0.07 -5.14 -11.15
N ALA A 27 -0.41 -4.09 -11.83
CA ALA A 27 -1.08 -2.97 -11.20
C ALA A 27 -2.40 -3.39 -10.54
N ALA A 28 -3.17 -4.31 -11.14
CA ALA A 28 -4.38 -4.87 -10.52
C ALA A 28 -4.07 -5.61 -9.22
N GLY A 29 -2.99 -6.39 -9.17
CA GLY A 29 -2.52 -7.04 -7.95
C GLY A 29 -2.13 -6.04 -6.85
N ALA A 30 -1.35 -5.01 -7.20
CA ALA A 30 -0.95 -3.96 -6.26
C ALA A 30 -2.15 -3.12 -5.76
N TRP A 31 -3.05 -2.74 -6.68
CA TRP A 31 -4.28 -2.04 -6.35
C TRP A 31 -5.18 -2.86 -5.41
N SER A 32 -5.36 -4.16 -5.68
CA SER A 32 -6.16 -5.04 -4.81
C SER A 32 -5.65 -5.06 -3.37
N ARG A 33 -4.32 -5.04 -3.16
CA ARG A 33 -3.72 -4.93 -1.83
C ARG A 33 -4.03 -3.59 -1.19
N LEU A 34 -3.81 -2.49 -1.92
CA LEU A 34 -4.02 -1.13 -1.44
C LEU A 34 -5.50 -0.86 -1.11
N ARG A 35 -6.42 -1.32 -1.96
CA ARG A 35 -7.87 -1.13 -1.81
C ARG A 35 -8.37 -1.64 -0.47
N LYS A 36 -7.95 -2.84 -0.04
CA LYS A 36 -8.33 -3.42 1.26
C LYS A 36 -7.95 -2.51 2.43
N ILE A 37 -6.80 -1.83 2.35
CA ILE A 37 -6.36 -0.87 3.37
C ILE A 37 -7.28 0.34 3.35
N LEU A 38 -7.50 0.92 2.17
CA LEU A 38 -8.33 2.11 1.99
C LEU A 38 -9.80 1.89 2.40
N GLU A 39 -10.35 0.71 2.12
CA GLU A 39 -11.70 0.28 2.54
C GLU A 39 -11.79 0.11 4.05
N GLY A 40 -10.73 -0.39 4.69
CA GLY A 40 -10.67 -0.61 6.14
C GLY A 40 -10.41 0.64 6.98
N LEU A 41 -10.17 1.81 6.38
CA LEU A 41 -9.92 3.04 7.11
C LEU A 41 -11.20 3.53 7.85
N PRO A 42 -11.13 3.82 9.16
CA PRO A 42 -12.25 4.36 9.92
C PRO A 42 -12.59 5.77 9.43
N ARG A 43 -13.67 5.89 8.65
CA ARG A 43 -14.05 7.14 7.96
C ARG A 43 -14.45 8.24 8.93
N GLU A 44 -14.96 7.86 10.10
CA GLU A 44 -15.29 8.75 11.20
C GLU A 44 -14.07 9.46 11.81
N GLU A 45 -12.87 8.85 11.71
CA GLU A 45 -11.62 9.42 12.23
C GLU A 45 -10.95 10.38 11.21
N LEU A 46 -11.48 10.46 9.98
CA LEU A 46 -10.91 11.24 8.88
C LEU A 46 -11.69 12.52 8.59
N ALA A 47 -10.97 13.55 8.14
CA ALA A 47 -11.59 14.80 7.71
C ALA A 47 -12.53 14.57 6.51
N ARG A 48 -13.58 15.38 6.38
CA ARG A 48 -14.56 15.28 5.26
C ARG A 48 -13.89 15.36 3.89
N ARG A 49 -12.86 16.20 3.74
CA ARG A 49 -12.07 16.30 2.50
C ARG A 49 -11.37 14.99 2.18
N THR A 50 -10.70 14.41 3.17
CA THR A 50 -9.98 13.13 3.04
C THR A 50 -10.94 12.00 2.68
N ASN A 51 -12.12 11.97 3.29
CA ASN A 51 -13.17 11.02 2.93
C ASN A 51 -13.67 11.15 1.48
N ARG A 52 -13.76 12.37 0.95
CA ARG A 52 -14.12 12.59 -0.46
C ARG A 52 -13.06 12.05 -1.41
N VAL A 53 -11.79 12.38 -1.19
CA VAL A 53 -10.69 11.89 -2.04
C VAL A 53 -10.58 10.36 -1.97
N LEU A 54 -10.74 9.77 -0.79
CA LEU A 54 -10.78 8.31 -0.66
C LEU A 54 -11.94 7.68 -1.42
N ALA A 55 -13.11 8.33 -1.45
CA ALA A 55 -14.26 7.83 -2.21
C ALA A 55 -14.03 7.93 -3.73
N GLU A 56 -13.34 8.97 -4.19
CA GLU A 56 -12.95 9.15 -5.59
C GLU A 56 -11.95 8.06 -6.01
N VAL A 57 -10.88 7.85 -5.24
CA VAL A 57 -9.90 6.78 -5.48
C VAL A 57 -10.54 5.41 -5.55
N LEU A 58 -11.40 5.05 -4.58
CA LEU A 58 -12.08 3.75 -4.58
C LEU A 58 -13.00 3.59 -5.79
N ARG A 59 -13.65 4.66 -6.24
CA ARG A 59 -14.50 4.65 -7.44
C ARG A 59 -13.67 4.43 -8.71
N SER A 60 -12.54 5.12 -8.85
CA SER A 60 -11.64 4.98 -10.00
C SER A 60 -10.98 3.61 -10.02
N GLY A 61 -10.58 3.09 -8.87
CA GLY A 61 -10.04 1.74 -8.77
C GLY A 61 -11.06 0.66 -9.10
N ALA A 62 -12.33 0.83 -8.72
CA ALA A 62 -13.40 -0.07 -9.15
C ALA A 62 -13.66 -0.03 -10.67
N LYS A 63 -13.43 1.13 -11.34
CA LYS A 63 -13.47 1.19 -12.81
C LYS A 63 -12.32 0.41 -13.42
N PHE A 64 -11.10 0.65 -12.94
CA PHE A 64 -9.90 -0.06 -13.37
C PHE A 64 -10.06 -1.59 -13.23
N GLU A 65 -10.52 -2.09 -12.09
CA GLU A 65 -10.76 -3.52 -11.89
C GLU A 65 -11.76 -4.12 -12.89
N ARG A 66 -12.84 -3.40 -13.20
CA ARG A 66 -13.80 -3.85 -14.22
C ARG A 66 -13.14 -3.91 -15.60
N SER A 67 -12.33 -2.92 -15.95
CA SER A 67 -11.61 -2.89 -17.22
C SER A 67 -10.61 -4.05 -17.30
N VAL A 68 -9.84 -4.34 -16.24
CA VAL A 68 -8.94 -5.52 -16.18
C VAL A 68 -9.71 -6.83 -16.30
N ALA A 69 -10.82 -6.99 -15.57
CA ALA A 69 -11.64 -8.20 -15.65
C ALA A 69 -12.19 -8.44 -17.06
N THR A 70 -12.52 -7.37 -17.77
CA THR A 70 -13.01 -7.41 -19.17
C THR A 70 -11.89 -7.74 -20.16
N CYS A 71 -10.63 -7.44 -19.84
CA CYS A 71 -9.47 -7.74 -20.70
C CYS A 71 -9.08 -9.22 -20.74
N ARG A 72 -9.54 -10.06 -19.78
CA ARG A 72 -9.17 -11.47 -19.70
C ARG A 72 -9.78 -12.26 -20.87
N GLY A 73 -9.06 -12.30 -21.99
CA GLY A 73 -9.41 -13.06 -23.19
C GLY A 73 -9.86 -12.25 -24.41
N LEU A 74 -9.74 -10.91 -24.39
CA LEU A 74 -10.13 -10.05 -25.51
C LEU A 74 -8.97 -9.18 -26.03
N GLY A 75 -9.14 -8.63 -27.25
CA GLY A 75 -8.10 -7.99 -28.08
C GLY A 75 -7.46 -6.69 -27.54
N GLU A 76 -6.53 -6.13 -28.31
CA GLU A 76 -5.67 -4.99 -27.90
C GLU A 76 -6.45 -3.75 -27.43
N GLU A 77 -7.58 -3.42 -28.06
CA GLU A 77 -8.40 -2.24 -27.75
C GLU A 77 -8.90 -2.20 -26.29
N LEU A 78 -9.20 -3.36 -25.70
CA LEU A 78 -9.66 -3.43 -24.31
C LEU A 78 -8.50 -3.25 -23.32
N ARG A 79 -7.28 -3.65 -23.71
CA ARG A 79 -6.07 -3.37 -22.91
C ARG A 79 -5.80 -1.87 -22.82
N ASP A 80 -6.08 -1.12 -23.88
CA ASP A 80 -5.95 0.34 -23.87
C ASP A 80 -6.96 1.02 -22.95
N LEU A 81 -8.18 0.48 -22.84
CA LEU A 81 -9.14 0.95 -21.84
C LEU A 81 -8.62 0.72 -20.41
N ALA A 82 -8.09 -0.47 -20.11
CA ALA A 82 -7.52 -0.74 -18.78
C ALA A 82 -6.28 0.10 -18.48
N ARG A 83 -5.46 0.42 -19.48
CA ARG A 83 -4.34 1.37 -19.37
C ARG A 83 -4.83 2.77 -19.02
N LEU A 84 -5.85 3.26 -19.72
CA LEU A 84 -6.43 4.58 -19.47
C LEU A 84 -7.01 4.67 -18.05
N ASP A 85 -7.74 3.65 -17.61
CA ASP A 85 -8.30 3.62 -16.25
C ASP A 85 -7.21 3.46 -15.17
N LEU A 86 -6.09 2.79 -15.48
CA LEU A 86 -4.92 2.76 -14.60
C LEU A 86 -4.30 4.14 -14.43
N GLU A 87 -4.10 4.89 -15.52
CA GLU A 87 -3.55 6.25 -15.44
C GLU A 87 -4.45 7.18 -14.64
N ARG A 88 -5.77 7.11 -14.85
CA ARG A 88 -6.75 7.85 -14.02
C ARG A 88 -6.67 7.46 -12.53
N LEU A 89 -6.58 6.16 -12.25
CA LEU A 89 -6.40 5.69 -10.88
C LEU A 89 -5.12 6.26 -10.26
N LYS A 90 -4.01 6.30 -11.00
CA LYS A 90 -2.75 6.88 -10.52
C LYS A 90 -2.88 8.37 -10.20
N GLU A 91 -3.58 9.14 -11.02
CA GLU A 91 -3.86 10.56 -10.74
C GLU A 91 -4.59 10.73 -9.40
N ASP A 92 -5.64 9.94 -9.15
CA ASP A 92 -6.37 9.99 -7.89
C ASP A 92 -5.51 9.51 -6.70
N LEU A 93 -4.62 8.53 -6.92
CA LEU A 93 -3.69 8.03 -5.91
C LEU A 93 -2.64 9.06 -5.50
N LEU A 94 -2.21 9.93 -6.40
CA LEU A 94 -1.34 11.07 -6.06
C LEU A 94 -2.03 12.01 -5.06
N ALA A 95 -3.34 12.24 -5.21
CA ALA A 95 -4.09 13.05 -4.27
C ALA A 95 -4.15 12.43 -2.86
N ILE A 96 -4.22 11.09 -2.76
CA ILE A 96 -4.10 10.40 -1.47
C ILE A 96 -2.70 10.55 -0.89
N ARG A 97 -1.65 10.34 -1.69
CA ARG A 97 -0.26 10.49 -1.23
C ARG A 97 -0.03 11.87 -0.64
N ASP A 98 -0.48 12.91 -1.31
CA ASP A 98 -0.39 14.30 -0.83
C ASP A 98 -1.16 14.52 0.47
N LEU A 99 -2.37 13.94 0.59
CA LEU A 99 -3.15 14.00 1.84
C LEU A 99 -2.44 13.31 3.00
N VAL A 100 -1.87 12.11 2.79
CA VAL A 100 -1.11 11.41 3.84
C VAL A 100 0.08 12.23 4.30
N GLN A 101 0.75 12.93 3.39
CA GLN A 101 1.89 13.80 3.75
C GLN A 101 1.44 15.02 4.56
N ARG A 102 0.31 15.65 4.22
CA ARG A 102 -0.22 16.85 4.89
C ARG A 102 -0.89 16.53 6.22
N GLU A 103 -1.65 15.45 6.31
CA GLU A 103 -2.47 15.05 7.47
C GLU A 103 -1.84 13.86 8.21
N ARG A 104 -0.51 13.81 8.25
CA ARG A 104 0.27 12.62 8.62
C ARG A 104 -0.10 12.02 9.97
N SER A 105 -0.36 12.84 10.99
CA SER A 105 -0.72 12.35 12.33
C SER A 105 -2.10 11.70 12.38
N THR A 106 -3.09 12.33 11.74
CA THR A 106 -4.47 11.81 11.66
C THR A 106 -4.49 10.52 10.84
N PHE A 107 -3.80 10.52 9.69
CA PHE A 107 -3.73 9.34 8.83
C PHE A 107 -2.98 8.17 9.50
N ALA A 108 -1.92 8.45 10.27
CA ALA A 108 -1.24 7.42 11.05
C ALA A 108 -2.16 6.80 12.11
N GLY A 109 -2.98 7.62 12.78
CA GLY A 109 -3.99 7.15 13.73
C GLY A 109 -5.01 6.23 13.07
N ALA A 110 -5.61 6.69 11.96
CA ALA A 110 -6.61 5.93 11.21
C ALA A 110 -6.04 4.62 10.63
N LEU A 111 -4.80 4.64 10.12
CA LEU A 111 -4.11 3.43 9.63
C LEU A 111 -3.88 2.43 10.77
N LEU A 112 -3.36 2.87 11.92
CA LEU A 112 -3.17 1.99 13.08
C LEU A 112 -4.50 1.44 13.61
N SER A 113 -5.53 2.29 13.68
CA SER A 113 -6.89 1.91 14.09
C SER A 113 -7.43 0.83 13.15
N ALA A 114 -7.38 1.04 11.83
CA ALA A 114 -7.76 0.07 10.81
C ALA A 114 -7.04 -1.28 10.98
N LEU A 115 -5.70 -1.25 11.11
CA LEU A 115 -4.88 -2.44 11.27
C LEU A 115 -5.14 -3.18 12.59
N SER A 116 -5.44 -2.44 13.66
CA SER A 116 -5.76 -3.02 14.97
C SER A 116 -7.14 -3.69 15.00
N ARG A 117 -8.08 -3.20 14.18
CA ARG A 117 -9.43 -3.77 14.01
C ARG A 117 -9.47 -4.91 12.97
N GLY A 118 -8.32 -5.31 12.43
CA GLY A 118 -8.22 -6.40 11.48
C GLY A 118 -8.60 -6.02 10.05
N ALA A 119 -8.41 -4.76 9.63
CA ALA A 119 -8.41 -4.42 8.21
C ALA A 119 -7.54 -5.45 7.47
N LEU A 120 -8.18 -6.17 6.53
CA LEU A 120 -7.78 -7.48 5.98
C LEU A 120 -6.48 -7.42 5.16
N ILE A 121 -5.36 -7.14 5.81
CA ILE A 121 -4.03 -7.38 5.31
C ILE A 121 -3.49 -8.57 6.09
N PRO A 122 -3.41 -9.77 5.50
CA PRO A 122 -2.79 -10.91 6.15
C PRO A 122 -1.40 -10.52 6.70
N ALA A 123 -1.06 -10.94 7.91
CA ALA A 123 0.26 -10.71 8.49
C ALA A 123 1.36 -11.22 7.54
N GLU A 124 1.03 -12.28 6.80
CA GLU A 124 1.79 -12.89 5.72
C GLU A 124 2.12 -11.91 4.59
N THR A 125 1.21 -11.00 4.23
CA THR A 125 1.43 -9.96 3.22
C THR A 125 2.37 -8.87 3.76
N VAL A 126 2.24 -8.50 5.03
CA VAL A 126 3.17 -7.56 5.67
C VAL A 126 4.58 -8.15 5.76
N ILE A 127 4.69 -9.45 6.03
CA ILE A 127 5.96 -10.18 6.05
C ILE A 127 6.59 -10.28 4.65
N GLU A 128 5.81 -10.57 3.60
CA GLU A 128 6.29 -10.55 2.21
C GLU A 128 6.85 -9.17 1.85
N GLU A 129 6.09 -8.11 2.13
CA GLU A 129 6.51 -6.73 1.89
C GLU A 129 7.78 -6.34 2.66
N LEU A 130 7.99 -6.91 3.85
CA LEU A 130 9.23 -6.75 4.62
C LEU A 130 10.41 -7.44 3.94
N LEU A 131 10.21 -8.67 3.46
CA LEU A 131 11.23 -9.48 2.80
C LEU A 131 11.62 -8.91 1.44
N GLU A 132 10.67 -8.39 0.67
CA GLU A 132 10.89 -7.82 -0.66
C GLU A 132 11.50 -6.42 -0.60
N SER A 133 11.29 -5.69 0.50
CA SER A 133 11.80 -4.32 0.64
C SER A 133 13.33 -4.19 0.70
N GLY A 134 14.06 -5.29 0.90
CA GLY A 134 15.52 -5.27 1.02
C GLY A 134 16.05 -4.51 2.24
N VAL A 135 15.20 -4.20 3.22
CA VAL A 135 15.58 -3.41 4.41
C VAL A 135 16.10 -4.30 5.55
N LEU A 136 15.73 -5.57 5.54
CA LEU A 136 16.18 -6.54 6.53
C LEU A 136 17.63 -6.96 6.27
N SER A 137 18.39 -7.23 7.33
CA SER A 137 19.68 -7.92 7.18
C SER A 137 19.48 -9.30 6.55
N ALA A 138 20.53 -9.86 5.94
CA ALA A 138 20.45 -11.19 5.32
C ALA A 138 20.00 -12.25 6.34
N SER A 139 20.53 -12.19 7.57
CA SER A 139 20.16 -13.09 8.67
C SER A 139 18.68 -12.95 9.07
N LEU A 140 18.18 -11.72 9.25
CA LEU A 140 16.77 -11.48 9.58
C LEU A 140 15.82 -11.89 8.46
N SER A 141 16.22 -11.67 7.20
CA SER A 141 15.46 -12.11 6.02
C SER A 141 15.30 -13.63 5.99
N VAL A 142 16.38 -14.38 6.25
CA VAL A 142 16.35 -15.84 6.31
C VAL A 142 15.49 -16.31 7.47
N GLN A 143 15.66 -15.75 8.67
CA GLN A 143 14.88 -16.13 9.84
C GLN A 143 13.38 -15.85 9.66
N LEU A 144 13.03 -14.71 9.09
CA LEU A 144 11.64 -14.34 8.85
C LEU A 144 11.00 -15.22 7.76
N ARG A 145 11.77 -15.65 6.75
CA ARG A 145 11.31 -16.65 5.76
C ARG A 145 11.04 -18.00 6.41
N ILE A 146 11.95 -18.49 7.25
CA ILE A 146 11.81 -19.79 7.93
C ILE A 146 10.64 -19.78 8.92
N ARG A 147 10.47 -18.70 9.68
CA ARG A 147 9.49 -18.60 10.77
C ARG A 147 8.24 -17.83 10.38
N ARG A 148 7.96 -17.68 9.08
CA ARG A 148 6.87 -16.84 8.55
C ARG A 148 5.53 -17.12 9.24
N ASP A 149 5.11 -18.38 9.23
CA ASP A 149 3.81 -18.78 9.78
C ASP A 149 3.75 -18.60 11.30
N GLU A 150 4.88 -18.79 11.98
CA GLU A 150 4.96 -18.58 13.42
C GLU A 150 4.86 -17.11 13.79
N VAL A 151 5.56 -16.24 13.05
CA VAL A 151 5.51 -14.78 13.24
C VAL A 151 4.12 -14.25 12.92
N ALA A 152 3.50 -14.70 11.83
CA ALA A 152 2.15 -14.32 11.46
C ALA A 152 1.10 -14.70 12.51
N LYS A 153 1.29 -15.84 13.21
CA LYS A 153 0.37 -16.32 14.26
C LYS A 153 0.62 -15.68 15.64
N LYS A 154 1.87 -15.34 15.97
CA LYS A 154 2.26 -14.89 17.32
C LYS A 154 2.39 -13.38 17.48
N VAL A 155 2.61 -12.65 16.39
CA VAL A 155 2.82 -11.19 16.44
C VAL A 155 1.53 -10.49 16.02
N ARG A 156 1.14 -9.46 16.78
CA ARG A 156 0.00 -8.62 16.39
C ARG A 156 0.32 -7.92 15.07
N GLN A 157 -0.61 -7.94 14.14
CA GLN A 157 -0.47 -7.34 12.80
C GLN A 157 -0.05 -5.85 12.86
N ALA A 158 -0.62 -5.08 13.80
CA ALA A 158 -0.27 -3.67 14.00
C ALA A 158 1.22 -3.48 14.37
N ASP A 159 1.80 -4.39 15.15
CA ASP A 159 3.22 -4.35 15.53
C ASP A 159 4.12 -4.66 14.31
N LEU A 160 3.72 -5.61 13.46
CA LEU A 160 4.45 -5.93 12.21
C LEU A 160 4.49 -4.74 11.25
N VAL A 161 3.35 -4.06 11.05
CA VAL A 161 3.31 -2.88 10.18
C VAL A 161 4.14 -1.73 10.77
N ARG A 162 4.10 -1.53 12.09
CA ARG A 162 4.94 -0.53 12.75
C ARG A 162 6.43 -0.82 12.54
N ILE A 163 6.86 -2.08 12.68
CA ILE A 163 8.24 -2.51 12.41
C ILE A 163 8.60 -2.26 10.95
N ALA A 164 7.74 -2.62 10.00
CA ALA A 164 7.95 -2.36 8.57
C ALA A 164 8.13 -0.87 8.28
N GLY A 165 7.31 -0.03 8.90
CA GLY A 165 7.45 1.42 8.83
C GLY A 165 8.78 1.96 9.35
N LEU A 166 9.23 1.49 10.52
CA LEU A 166 10.52 1.88 11.10
C LEU A 166 11.71 1.45 10.24
N LEU A 167 11.61 0.27 9.63
CA LEU A 167 12.64 -0.22 8.72
C LEU A 167 12.73 0.69 7.48
N VAL A 168 11.61 1.00 6.83
CA VAL A 168 11.59 1.93 5.68
C VAL A 168 12.27 3.26 6.02
N GLN A 169 11.99 3.82 7.19
CA GLN A 169 12.64 5.03 7.69
C GLN A 169 14.16 4.90 7.80
N LEU A 170 14.62 3.82 8.42
CA LEU A 170 16.06 3.58 8.60
C LEU A 170 16.78 3.42 7.27
N ARG A 171 16.17 2.74 6.29
CA ARG A 171 16.73 2.65 4.93
C ARG A 171 16.88 4.02 4.30
N ARG A 172 15.83 4.86 4.36
CA ARG A 172 15.87 6.20 3.79
C ARG A 172 17.00 7.04 4.39
N LEU A 173 17.13 7.05 5.71
CA LEU A 173 18.21 7.78 6.40
C LEU A 173 19.61 7.26 6.02
N ARG A 174 19.74 5.95 5.79
CA ARG A 174 20.99 5.35 5.31
C ARG A 174 21.29 5.77 3.86
N ASP A 175 20.30 5.70 2.98
CA ASP A 175 20.45 6.03 1.56
C ASP A 175 20.74 7.54 1.39
N GLU A 176 20.12 8.42 2.19
CA GLU A 176 20.42 9.86 2.27
C GLU A 176 21.85 10.15 2.78
N LYS A 177 22.39 9.32 3.68
CA LYS A 177 23.77 9.44 4.17
C LYS A 177 24.82 8.86 3.22
N ALA A 178 24.44 7.95 2.32
CA ALA A 178 25.36 7.34 1.36
C ALA A 178 25.45 8.14 0.04
N GLY A 179 24.45 8.98 -0.25
CA GLY A 179 24.44 9.91 -1.38
C GLY A 179 24.96 11.31 -1.06
N ALA A 180 25.32 11.57 0.21
CA ALA A 180 26.00 12.79 0.68
C ALA A 180 27.49 12.48 0.91
#